data_AF-A0A5D4LY51-F1
#
_entry.id   AF-A0A5D4LY51-F1
#
_cell.length_a   1.000
_cell.length_b   1.000
_cell.length_c   1.000
_cell.angle_alpha   90.00
_cell.angle_beta   90.00
_cell.angle_gamma   90.00
#
_symmetry.space_group_name_H-M   'P 1'
#
loop_
_entity.id
_entity.type
_entity.pdbx_description
1 polymer ?
#
loop_
_entity_poly.entity_id
_entity_poly.type
_entity_poly.pdbx_seq_one_letter_code
_entity_poly.pdbx_strand_id
1 'polypeptide(L)' 'MAKKQHSHTSVENKLEAVKKVLENHQPVAAVAKELGLHRDTVNRWVNQFKANGKEGLLNSRSITN' A
#
# COMPACT_ATOMS: atom_id res chain seq x y z
N MET A 1 1.15 -27.01 -8.46
CA MET A 1 0.55 -25.67 -8.68
C MET A 1 1.15 -24.73 -7.64
N ALA A 2 2.07 -23.85 -8.06
CA ALA A 2 2.84 -23.03 -7.13
C ALA A 2 1.92 -22.05 -6.39
N LYS A 3 1.95 -22.10 -5.06
CA LYS A 3 1.18 -21.22 -4.17
C LYS A 3 1.67 -19.80 -4.42
N LYS A 4 0.96 -19.05 -5.27
CA LYS A 4 1.25 -17.64 -5.53
C LYS A 4 1.02 -16.93 -4.20
N GLN A 5 2.11 -16.64 -3.51
CA GLN A 5 2.09 -15.86 -2.27
C GLN A 5 1.62 -14.47 -2.65
N HIS A 6 0.31 -14.26 -2.69
CA HIS A 6 -0.30 -12.94 -2.70
C HIS A 6 -0.07 -12.36 -1.30
N SER A 7 1.18 -12.02 -0.99
CA SER A 7 1.46 -11.19 0.16
C SER A 7 0.68 -9.90 -0.07
N HIS A 8 -0.19 -9.51 0.87
CA HIS A 8 -0.98 -8.26 0.79
C HIS A 8 -0.12 -7.00 0.59
N THR A 9 1.20 -7.14 0.57
CA THR A 9 2.25 -6.15 0.39
C THR A 9 2.83 -6.07 -1.02
N SER A 10 2.23 -6.76 -2.02
CA SER A 10 2.66 -6.59 -3.41
C SER A 10 2.51 -5.12 -3.86
N VAL A 11 3.43 -4.66 -4.70
CA VAL A 11 3.54 -3.26 -5.10
C VAL A 11 2.28 -2.77 -5.80
N GLU A 12 1.63 -3.64 -6.59
CA GLU A 12 0.36 -3.35 -7.25
C GLU A 12 -0.76 -3.03 -6.25
N ASN A 13 -0.90 -3.82 -5.17
CA ASN A 13 -1.90 -3.56 -4.13
C ASN A 13 -1.62 -2.24 -3.41
N LYS A 14 -0.35 -1.91 -3.17
CA LYS A 14 0.04 -0.62 -2.59
C LYS A 14 -0.34 0.54 -3.51
N LEU A 15 -0.06 0.39 -4.81
CA LEU A 15 -0.38 1.38 -5.83
C LEU A 15 -1.89 1.60 -5.95
N GLU A 16 -2.68 0.53 -5.92
CA GLU A 16 -4.14 0.61 -5.93
C GLU A 16 -4.66 1.34 -4.69
N ALA A 17 -4.15 0.98 -3.50
CA ALA A 17 -4.53 1.63 -2.24
C ALA A 17 -4.26 3.14 -2.28
N VAL A 18 -3.06 3.52 -2.74
CA VAL A 18 -2.68 4.94 -2.85
C VAL A 18 -3.50 5.67 -3.90
N LYS A 19 -3.78 5.06 -5.06
CA LYS A 19 -4.67 5.66 -6.07
C LYS A 19 -6.09 5.86 -5.56
N LYS A 20 -6.65 4.91 -4.81
CA LYS A 20 -7.97 5.07 -4.17
C LYS A 20 -7.98 6.27 -3.21
N VAL A 21 -6.93 6.44 -2.42
CA VAL A 21 -6.83 7.58 -1.50
C VAL A 21 -6.61 8.92 -2.22
N LEU A 22 -5.71 8.95 -3.22
CA LEU A 22 -5.32 10.20 -3.88
C LEU A 22 -6.26 10.63 -5.00
N GLU A 23 -6.73 9.69 -5.82
CA GLU A 23 -7.57 9.99 -7.00
C GLU A 23 -9.06 9.93 -6.65
N ASN A 24 -9.47 8.95 -5.83
CA ASN A 24 -10.88 8.82 -5.44
C ASN A 24 -11.18 9.56 -4.12
N HIS A 25 -10.19 10.28 -3.55
CA HIS A 25 -10.29 10.97 -2.27
C HIS A 25 -10.85 10.08 -1.13
N GLN A 26 -10.67 8.76 -1.24
CA GLN A 26 -11.21 7.85 -0.24
C GLN A 26 -10.42 7.98 1.06
N PRO A 27 -11.10 7.91 2.22
CA PRO A 27 -10.41 7.94 3.49
C PRO A 27 -9.49 6.72 3.63
N VAL A 28 -8.26 6.96 4.07
CA VAL A 28 -7.23 5.93 4.31
C VAL A 28 -7.77 4.78 5.17
N ALA A 29 -8.63 5.09 6.14
CA ALA A 29 -9.27 4.10 7.00
C ALA A 29 -10.19 3.13 6.23
N ALA A 30 -10.94 3.62 5.25
CA ALA A 30 -11.82 2.80 4.43
C ALA A 30 -10.99 1.86 3.54
N VAL A 31 -10.02 2.42 2.82
CA VAL A 31 -9.12 1.64 1.94
C VAL A 31 -8.34 0.60 2.74
N ALA A 32 -7.86 0.94 3.93
CA ALA A 32 -7.19 0.00 4.82
C ALA A 32 -8.11 -1.13 5.26
N LYS A 33 -9.37 -0.83 5.62
CA LYS A 33 -10.37 -1.84 6.00
C LYS A 33 -10.70 -2.78 4.83
N GLU A 34 -10.84 -2.25 3.62
CA GLU A 34 -11.09 -3.05 2.40
C GLU A 34 -9.93 -4.02 2.11
N LEU A 35 -8.70 -3.59 2.36
CA LEU A 35 -7.51 -4.40 2.15
C LEU A 35 -7.15 -5.29 3.35
N GLY A 36 -7.91 -5.21 4.46
CA GLY A 36 -7.59 -5.92 5.70
C GLY A 36 -6.26 -5.47 6.34
N LEU A 37 -5.87 -4.22 6.12
CA LEU A 37 -4.61 -3.64 6.58
C LEU A 37 -4.84 -2.61 7.69
N HIS A 38 -3.77 -2.32 8.44
CA HIS A 38 -3.78 -1.22 9.39
C HIS A 38 -3.75 0.13 8.66
N ARG A 39 -4.49 1.11 9.19
CA ARG A 39 -4.56 2.46 8.61
C ARG A 39 -3.18 3.10 8.45
N ASP A 40 -2.29 2.88 9.42
CA ASP A 40 -0.91 3.37 9.37
C ASP A 40 -0.12 2.80 8.19
N THR A 41 -0.36 1.55 7.82
CA THR A 41 0.29 0.91 6.67
C THR A 41 -0.05 1.65 5.38
N VAL A 42 -1.35 1.92 5.16
CA VAL A 42 -1.81 2.66 3.98
C VAL A 42 -1.36 4.12 4.04
N ASN A 43 -1.39 4.75 5.22
CA ASN A 43 -0.89 6.11 5.40
C ASN A 43 0.60 6.23 5.04
N ARG A 44 1.42 5.26 5.47
CA ARG A 44 2.84 5.21 5.13
C ARG A 44 3.04 5.07 3.62
N TRP A 45 2.26 4.23 2.94
CA TRP A 45 2.32 4.10 1.48
C TRP A 45 1.96 5.40 0.77
N VAL A 46 0.90 6.08 1.21
CA VAL A 46 0.51 7.38 0.65
C VAL A 46 1.62 8.42 0.83
N ASN A 47 2.24 8.48 2.00
CA ASN A 47 3.37 9.39 2.25
C ASN A 47 4.60 9.04 1.39
N GLN A 48 4.97 7.77 1.30
CA GLN A 48 6.08 7.31 0.45
C GLN A 48 5.83 7.65 -1.02
N PHE A 49 4.59 7.51 -1.49
CA PHE A 49 4.20 7.84 -2.84
C PHE A 49 4.20 9.35 -3.11
N LYS A 50 3.80 10.17 -2.13
CA LYS A 50 3.92 11.63 -2.24
C LYS A 50 5.38 12.08 -2.29
N ALA A 51 6.27 11.43 -1.54
CA ALA A 51 7.67 11.79 -1.47
C ALA A 51 8.49 11.30 -2.68
N ASN A 52 8.29 10.06 -3.12
CA ASN A 52 9.14 9.39 -4.13
C ASN A 52 8.32 8.73 -5.25
N GLY A 53 7.03 9.02 -5.38
CA GLY A 53 6.16 8.39 -6.37
C GLY A 53 6.08 6.87 -6.21
N LYS A 54 5.94 6.17 -7.35
CA LYS A 54 5.92 4.71 -7.40
C LYS A 54 7.14 4.05 -6.75
N GLU A 55 8.30 4.71 -6.78
CA GLU A 55 9.56 4.18 -6.24
C GLU A 55 9.55 4.09 -4.72
N GLY A 56 8.83 5.01 -4.06
CA GLY A 56 8.59 4.95 -2.61
C GLY A 56 7.81 3.71 -2.17
N LEU A 57 6.99 3.12 -3.05
CA LEU A 57 6.22 1.90 -2.75
C LEU A 57 7.02 0.61 -2.97
N LEU A 58 8.04 0.67 -3.84
CA LEU A 58 8.98 -0.42 -4.12
C LEU A 58 9.93 -0.68 -2.95
N ASN A 59 10.39 0.39 -2.27
CA ASN A 59 11.40 0.30 -1.22
C ASN A 59 10.83 0.02 0.20
N SER A 60 9.60 -0.48 0.29
CA SER A 60 9.07 -1.00 1.55
C SER A 60 9.47 -2.48 1.71
N ARG A 61 10.77 -2.79 1.55
CA ARG A 61 11.30 -4.07 2.01
C ARG A 61 11.26 -4.05 3.52
N SER A 62 10.55 -5.01 4.07
CA SER A 62 10.52 -5.35 5.47
C SER A 62 11.94 -5.31 6.03
N ILE A 63 12.22 -4.36 6.90
CA ILE A 63 13.18 -4.54 7.99
C ILE A 63 12.59 -5.66 8.87
N THR A 64 12.82 -6.91 8.46
CA THR A 64 12.75 -8.07 9.34
C THR A 64 14.19 -8.25 9.83
N ASN A 65 14.36 -7.97 11.12
CA ASN A 65 15.56 -8.27 11.90
C ASN A 65 15.77 -9.78 12.04
#